data_AF-A0A6G3WVK4-F1
#
_entry.id   AF-A0A6G3WVK4-F1
#
_cell.length_a   1.000
_cell.length_b   1.000
_cell.length_c   1.000
_cell.angle_alpha   90.00
_cell.angle_beta   90.00
_cell.angle_gamma   90.00
#
_symmetry.space_group_name_H-M   'P 1'
#
loop_
_entity.id
_entity.type
_entity.pdbx_description
1 polymer ?
#
loop_
_entity_poly.entity_id
_entity_poly.type
_entity_poly.pdbx_seq_one_letter_code
_entity_poly.pdbx_strand_id
1 'polypeptide(L)' 'PGVDEKTFHPASGGDRVRARLGLSDRPVVVCVSRLVPRKGQDTLILAMPAILAQIPDAVLLIVGGGPYAKDLERLAAAT' A
#
# COMPACT_ATOMS: atom_id res chain seq x y z
N PRO A 1 -3.34 -20.96 8.41
CA PRO A 1 -4.18 -20.47 9.53
C PRO A 1 -5.48 -19.85 8.99
N GLY A 2 -6.57 -19.92 9.76
CA GLY A 2 -7.83 -19.23 9.42
C GLY A 2 -7.77 -17.72 9.69
N VAL A 3 -8.82 -17.00 9.31
CA VAL A 3 -9.01 -15.56 9.54
C VAL A 3 -10.30 -15.33 10.34
N ASP A 4 -10.31 -14.32 11.22
CA ASP A 4 -11.51 -13.92 11.96
C ASP A 4 -12.37 -12.97 11.12
N GLU A 5 -13.49 -13.49 10.62
CA GLU A 5 -14.46 -12.74 9.81
C GLU A 5 -15.20 -11.64 10.57
N LYS A 6 -15.21 -11.67 11.91
CA LYS A 6 -15.78 -10.57 12.71
C LYS A 6 -14.85 -9.37 12.76
N THR A 7 -13.54 -9.62 12.72
CA THR A 7 -12.53 -8.56 12.70
C THR A 7 -12.25 -8.09 11.26
N PHE A 8 -12.16 -9.02 10.31
CA PHE A 8 -11.83 -8.74 8.91
C PHE A 8 -13.08 -8.88 8.02
N HIS A 9 -13.80 -7.77 7.85
CA HIS A 9 -14.97 -7.69 6.99
C HIS A 9 -15.05 -6.31 6.29
N PRO A 10 -15.87 -6.13 5.23
CA PRO A 10 -15.94 -4.86 4.49
C PRO A 10 -16.26 -3.63 5.36
N ALA A 11 -17.03 -3.78 6.43
CA ALA A 11 -17.40 -2.69 7.34
C ALA A 11 -16.35 -2.39 8.43
N SER A 12 -15.11 -2.92 8.34
CA SER A 12 -14.08 -2.80 9.39
C SER A 12 -13.41 -1.42 9.47
N GLY A 13 -14.08 -0.36 8.98
CA GLY A 13 -13.60 1.02 9.07
C GLY A 13 -12.70 1.48 7.92
N GLY A 14 -12.71 0.81 6.77
CA GLY A 14 -11.96 1.22 5.57
C GLY A 14 -12.22 2.66 5.17
N ASP A 15 -13.49 3.11 5.22
CA ASP A 15 -13.89 4.49 4.89
C ASP A 15 -13.25 5.52 5.82
N ARG A 16 -13.13 5.21 7.12
CA ARG A 16 -12.50 6.11 8.09
C ARG A 16 -11.01 6.26 7.83
N VAL A 17 -10.33 5.15 7.47
CA VAL A 17 -8.91 5.17 7.11
C VAL A 17 -8.69 5.95 5.82
N ARG A 18 -9.53 5.71 4.80
CA ARG A 18 -9.48 6.46 3.54
C ARG A 18 -9.66 7.95 3.76
N ALA A 19 -10.68 8.36 4.51
CA ALA A 19 -10.92 9.77 4.82
C ALA A 19 -9.74 10.41 5.56
N ARG A 20 -9.21 9.76 6.60
CA ARG A 20 -8.07 10.26 7.40
C ARG A 20 -6.80 10.43 6.57
N LEU A 21 -6.60 9.62 5.54
CA LEU A 21 -5.40 9.64 4.68
C LEU A 21 -5.61 10.44 3.38
N GLY A 22 -6.78 11.04 3.15
CA GLY A 22 -7.09 11.75 1.89
C GLY A 22 -7.22 10.83 0.67
N LEU A 23 -7.74 9.62 0.87
CA LEU A 23 -7.84 8.55 -0.15
C LEU A 23 -9.29 8.18 -0.50
N SER A 24 -10.28 8.96 -0.08
CA SER A 24 -11.71 8.63 -0.24
C SER A 24 -12.07 8.33 -1.70
N ASP A 25 -11.65 9.18 -2.63
CA ASP A 25 -12.03 9.10 -4.05
C ASP A 25 -10.91 8.59 -4.95
N ARG A 26 -9.88 7.98 -4.37
CA ARG A 26 -8.68 7.56 -5.10
C ARG A 26 -8.63 6.04 -5.27
N PRO A 27 -8.20 5.52 -6.43
CA PRO A 27 -7.78 4.13 -6.58
C PRO A 27 -6.59 3.86 -5.65
N VAL A 28 -6.71 2.85 -4.78
CA VAL A 28 -5.67 2.52 -3.80
C VAL A 28 -5.27 1.07 -3.95
N VAL A 29 -3.96 0.85 -4.18
CA VAL A 29 -3.31 -0.45 -4.00
C VAL A 29 -2.73 -0.48 -2.59
N VAL A 30 -3.11 -1.48 -1.78
CA VAL A 30 -2.61 -1.62 -0.41
C VAL A 30 -1.73 -2.87 -0.28
N CYS A 31 -0.56 -2.72 0.35
CA CYS A 31 0.33 -3.83 0.68
C CYS A 31 0.60 -3.85 2.19
N VAL A 32 0.06 -4.85 2.88
CA VAL A 32 0.23 -5.02 4.34
C VAL A 32 1.16 -6.20 4.60
N SER A 33 2.42 -5.94 4.96
CA SER A 33 3.36 -6.99 5.35
C SER A 33 4.63 -6.42 6.01
N ARG A 34 5.48 -7.30 6.56
CA ARG A 34 6.81 -6.91 7.04
C ARG A 34 7.64 -6.32 5.88
N LEU A 35 8.37 -5.25 6.15
CA LEU A 35 9.23 -4.60 5.16
C LEU A 35 10.57 -5.35 5.08
N VAL A 36 10.60 -6.37 4.24
CA VAL A 36 11.76 -7.20 3.91
C VAL A 36 11.72 -7.57 2.41
N PRO A 37 12.87 -7.75 1.72
CA PRO A 37 12.91 -7.84 0.25
C PRO A 37 11.96 -8.88 -0.37
N ARG A 38 11.83 -10.07 0.24
CA ARG A 38 10.95 -11.15 -0.25
C ARG A 38 9.44 -10.86 -0.25
N LYS A 39 9.02 -9.66 0.15
CA LYS A 39 7.61 -9.24 0.19
C LYS A 39 7.19 -8.40 -1.01
N GLY A 40 8.12 -7.97 -1.86
CA GLY A 40 7.83 -7.41 -3.18
C GLY A 40 7.30 -5.97 -3.18
N GLN A 41 7.49 -5.21 -2.10
CA GLN A 41 7.09 -3.79 -2.07
C GLN A 41 7.91 -2.95 -3.07
N ASP A 42 9.16 -3.33 -3.31
CA ASP A 42 10.03 -2.79 -4.33
C ASP A 42 9.44 -2.95 -5.74
N THR A 43 8.96 -4.16 -6.07
CA THR A 43 8.26 -4.42 -7.33
C THR A 43 7.02 -3.54 -7.49
N LEU A 44 6.24 -3.36 -6.42
CA LEU A 44 5.07 -2.48 -6.45
C LEU A 44 5.47 -1.03 -6.70
N ILE A 45 6.53 -0.53 -6.06
CA ILE A 45 7.04 0.84 -6.28
C ILE A 45 7.49 1.01 -7.73
N LEU A 46 8.28 0.07 -8.26
CA LEU A 46 8.78 0.11 -9.64
C LEU A 46 7.65 0.03 -10.69
N ALA A 47 6.51 -0.57 -10.34
CA ALA A 47 5.34 -0.63 -11.22
C ALA A 47 4.53 0.68 -11.23
N MET A 48 4.67 1.54 -10.22
CA MET A 48 3.83 2.74 -10.08
C MET A 48 3.90 3.71 -11.26
N PRO A 49 5.04 3.99 -11.91
CA PRO A 49 5.06 4.85 -13.09
C PRO A 49 4.14 4.36 -14.21
N ALA A 50 4.14 3.06 -14.50
CA ALA A 50 3.29 2.46 -15.53
C ALA A 50 1.79 2.47 -15.15
N ILE A 51 1.49 2.37 -13.86
CA ILE A 51 0.13 2.49 -13.32
C ILE A 51 -0.34 3.95 -13.43
N LEU A 52 0.48 4.90 -12.98
CA LEU A 52 0.15 6.33 -12.99
C LEU A 52 0.00 6.89 -14.41
N ALA A 53 0.69 6.32 -15.40
CA ALA A 53 0.48 6.64 -16.81
C ALA A 53 -0.95 6.31 -17.29
N GLN A 54 -1.63 5.34 -16.66
CA GLN A 54 -2.99 4.91 -17.03
C GLN A 54 -4.06 5.41 -16.04
N ILE A 55 -3.70 5.51 -14.76
CA ILE A 55 -4.57 5.90 -13.64
C ILE A 55 -3.81 6.96 -12.81
N PRO A 56 -3.86 8.24 -13.22
CA PRO A 56 -2.98 9.29 -12.67
C PRO A 56 -3.18 9.60 -11.18
N ASP A 57 -4.34 9.25 -10.63
CA ASP A 57 -4.70 9.50 -9.24
C ASP A 57 -4.45 8.30 -8.30
N ALA A 58 -3.95 7.18 -8.84
CA ALA A 58 -3.68 5.97 -8.08
C ALA A 58 -2.68 6.20 -6.93
N VAL A 59 -2.86 5.44 -5.85
CA VAL A 59 -1.99 5.49 -4.67
C VAL A 59 -1.54 4.09 -4.29
N LEU A 60 -0.24 3.95 -4.03
CA LEU A 60 0.32 2.77 -3.35
C LEU A 60 0.46 3.06 -1.85
N LEU A 61 -0.29 2.34 -1.02
CA LEU A 61 -0.22 2.40 0.44
C LEU A 61 0.53 1.16 0.98
N ILE A 62 1.77 1.35 1.40
CA ILE A 62 2.59 0.31 2.06
C ILE A 62 2.41 0.42 3.58
N VAL A 63 1.98 -0.66 4.22
CA VAL A 63 1.73 -0.73 5.67
C VAL A 63 2.58 -1.82 6.30
N GLY A 64 3.41 -1.44 7.24
CA GLY A 64 4.24 -2.35 8.01
C GLY A 64 5.52 -1.68 8.51
N GLY A 65 6.37 -2.48 9.14
CA GLY A 65 7.70 -2.07 9.56
C GLY A 65 8.73 -3.14 9.22
N GLY A 66 10.01 -2.77 9.21
CA GLY A 66 11.10 -3.68 8.98
C GLY A 66 12.39 -3.00 8.53
N PRO A 67 13.50 -3.75 8.50
CA PRO A 67 14.82 -3.20 8.17
C PRO A 67 14.90 -2.63 6.75
N TYR A 68 14.01 -3.05 5.85
CA TYR A 68 13.99 -2.61 4.46
C TYR A 68 13.25 -1.28 4.22
N ALA A 69 12.69 -0.65 5.27
CA ALA A 69 11.90 0.57 5.15
C ALA A 69 12.64 1.70 4.43
N LYS A 70 13.87 1.99 4.84
CA LYS A 70 14.68 3.07 4.26
C LYS A 70 15.05 2.83 2.79
N ASP A 71 15.24 1.58 2.39
CA ASP A 71 15.49 1.23 0.99
C ASP A 71 14.25 1.46 0.13
N LEU A 72 13.08 1.06 0.63
CA LEU A 72 11.80 1.29 -0.06
C LEU A 72 11.48 2.78 -0.18
N GLU A 73 11.72 3.58 0.88
CA GLU A 73 11.57 5.04 0.84
C GLU A 73 12.49 5.68 -0.20
N ARG A 74 13.76 5.26 -0.26
CA ARG A 74 14.71 5.73 -1.28
C ARG A 74 14.26 5.36 -2.69
N LEU A 75 13.79 4.13 -2.89
CA LEU A 75 13.31 3.66 -4.18
C LEU A 75 12.10 4.48 -4.64
N ALA A 76 11.14 4.73 -3.74
CA ALA A 76 9.96 5.53 -4.03
C ALA A 76 10.29 7.00 -4.35
N ALA A 77 11.32 7.57 -3.72
CA ALA A 77 11.75 8.94 -4.01
C ALA A 77 12.53 9.07 -5.33
N ALA A 78 13.08 7.96 -5.84
CA ALA A 78 13.89 7.92 -7.06
C ALA A 78 13.11 7.42 -8.29
N THR A 79 11.85 7.01 -8.11
CA THR A 79 10.95 6.50 -9.14
C THR A 79 9.92 7.56 -9.49
#